data_AF-A0A392T246-F1
#
_entry.id   AF-A0A392T246-F1
#
_cell.length_a   1.000
_cell.length_b   1.000
_cell.length_c   1.000
_cell.angle_alpha   90.00
_cell.angle_beta   90.00
_cell.angle_gamma   90.00
#
_symmetry.space_group_name_H-M   'P 1'
#
loop_
_entity.id
_entity.type
_entity.pdbx_description
1 polymer ?
#
loop_
_entity_poly.entity_id
_entity_poly.type
_entity_poly.pdbx_seq_one_letter_code
_entity_poly.pdbx_strand_id
1 'polypeptide(L)' 'MSSEELAGLEKLQAYVNSFVPARCVNRAGGSVLDAKGNERVERRLINTKELLG' A
#
# COMPACT_ATOMS: atom_id res chain seq x y z
N MET A 1 7.78 20.24 -16.91
CA MET A 1 8.07 19.97 -15.50
C MET A 1 9.54 20.23 -15.26
N SER A 2 9.87 20.92 -14.16
CA SER A 2 11.26 21.15 -13.78
C SER A 2 11.91 19.86 -13.29
N SER A 3 13.24 19.82 -13.25
CA SER A 3 13.98 18.69 -12.66
C SER A 3 13.62 18.47 -11.19
N GLU A 4 13.28 19.53 -10.45
CA GLU A 4 12.87 19.44 -9.05
C GLU A 4 11.48 18.82 -8.89
N GLU A 5 10.53 19.15 -9.77
CA GLU A 5 9.20 18.53 -9.80
C GLU A 5 9.29 17.02 -10.09
N LEU A 6 10.14 16.63 -11.03
CA LEU A 6 10.38 15.21 -11.36
C LEU A 6 11.00 14.45 -10.19
N ALA A 7 12.02 15.03 -9.54
CA ALA A 7 12.65 14.42 -8.37
C ALA A 7 11.67 14.30 -7.18
N GLY A 8 10.76 15.27 -7.01
CA GLY A 8 9.67 15.20 -6.04
C GLY A 8 8.69 14.07 -6.34
N LEU A 9 8.28 13.93 -7.61
CA LEU A 9 7.38 12.87 -8.05
C LEU A 9 7.98 11.47 -7.86
N GLU A 10 9.26 11.29 -8.18
CA GLU A 10 9.97 10.01 -7.98
C GLU A 10 10.00 9.60 -6.50
N LYS A 11 10.23 10.55 -5.59
CA LYS A 11 10.18 10.31 -4.14
C LYS A 11 8.79 9.88 -3.67
N LEU A 12 7.74 10.55 -4.16
CA LEU A 12 6.35 10.17 -3.85
C LEU A 12 6.02 8.78 -4.39
N GLN A 13 6.46 8.47 -5.61
CA GLN A 13 6.27 7.16 -6.21
C GLN A 13 6.97 6.06 -5.40
N ALA A 14 8.23 6.29 -4.99
CA ALA A 14 8.98 5.36 -4.17
C ALA A 14 8.31 5.13 -2.80
N TYR A 15 7.81 6.21 -2.17
CA TYR A 15 7.06 6.13 -0.92
C TYR A 15 5.79 5.29 -1.07
N VAL A 16 4.98 5.55 -2.10
CA VAL A 16 3.75 4.78 -2.38
C VAL A 16 4.05 3.32 -2.69
N ASN A 17 5.11 3.05 -3.45
CA ASN A 17 5.52 1.68 -3.79
C ASN A 17 6.05 0.89 -2.58
N SER A 18 6.48 1.58 -1.51
CA SER A 18 6.92 0.92 -0.28
C SER A 18 5.79 0.30 0.54
N PHE A 19 4.53 0.65 0.25
CA PHE A 19 3.39 0.10 0.97
C PHE A 19 3.16 -1.36 0.61
N VAL A 20 3.32 -2.23 1.61
CA VAL A 20 2.97 -3.65 1.49
C VAL A 20 1.45 -3.79 1.67
N PRO A 21 0.75 -4.40 0.70
CA PRO A 21 -0.67 -4.66 0.83
C PRO A 21 -1.01 -5.52 2.05
N ALA A 22 -2.14 -5.25 2.69
CA ALA A 22 -2.53 -5.98 3.90
C ALA A 22 -3.11 -7.34 3.52
N ARG A 23 -2.53 -8.42 4.08
CA ARG A 23 -3.10 -9.75 3.99
C ARG A 23 -4.31 -9.85 4.89
N CYS A 24 -5.43 -10.31 4.35
CA CYS A 24 -6.60 -10.64 5.16
C CYS A 24 -6.34 -11.97 5.87
N VAL A 25 -6.37 -11.94 7.20
CA VAL A 25 -6.21 -13.14 8.03
C VAL A 25 -7.52 -13.48 8.73
N ASN A 26 -7.79 -14.78 8.88
CA ASN A 26 -8.91 -15.26 9.66
C ASN A 26 -8.60 -15.13 11.17
N ARG A 27 -9.60 -15.45 12.00
CA ARG A 27 -9.46 -15.36 13.47
C ARG A 27 -8.33 -16.24 14.05
N ALA A 28 -7.94 -17.30 13.35
CA ALA A 28 -6.85 -18.19 13.74
C ALA A 28 -5.48 -17.75 13.16
N GLY A 29 -5.41 -16.61 12.46
CA GLY A 29 -4.19 -16.09 11.84
C GLY A 29 -3.84 -16.68 10.47
N GLY A 30 -4.68 -17.54 9.90
CA GLY A 30 -4.49 -18.11 8.57
C GLY A 30 -4.92 -17.14 7.46
N SER A 31 -4.28 -17.23 6.29
CA SER A 31 -4.64 -16.42 5.11
C SER A 31 -6.08 -16.70 4.65
N VAL A 32 -6.86 -15.64 4.47
CA VAL A 32 -8.16 -15.72 3.76
C VAL A 32 -7.85 -15.78 2.27
N LEU A 33 -8.49 -16.70 1.55
CA LEU A 33 -8.32 -16.82 0.10
C LEU A 33 -9.44 -16.11 -0.66
N ASP A 34 -9.14 -15.62 -1.86
CA ASP A 34 -10.12 -15.10 -2.81
C ASP A 34 -10.82 -16.22 -3.59
N ALA A 35 -11.77 -15.86 -4.46
CA ALA A 35 -12.51 -16.84 -5.27
C ALA A 35 -11.64 -17.62 -6.28
N LYS A 36 -10.39 -17.19 -6.52
CA LYS A 36 -9.41 -17.84 -7.39
C LYS A 36 -8.39 -18.66 -6.59
N GLY A 37 -8.50 -18.68 -5.26
CA GLY A 37 -7.59 -19.40 -4.38
C GLY A 37 -6.30 -18.65 -4.05
N ASN A 38 -6.17 -17.37 -4.41
CA ASN A 38 -5.02 -16.55 -4.03
C ASN A 38 -5.23 -15.93 -2.65
N GLU A 39 -4.15 -15.54 -1.97
CA GLU A 39 -4.29 -14.76 -0.73
C GLU A 39 -5.10 -13.49 -0.98
N ARG A 40 -6.16 -13.31 -0.19
CA ARG A 40 -6.98 -12.11 -0.23
C ARG A 40 -6.16 -10.97 0.36
N VAL A 41 -5.99 -9.96 -0.47
CA VAL A 41 -5.29 -8.74 -0.15
C VAL A 41 -6.27 -7.59 -0.26
N GLU A 42 -6.34 -6.74 0.75
CA GLU A 42 -7.17 -5.54 0.73
C GLU A 42 -6.33 -4.27 0.59
N ARG A 43 -6.88 -3.30 -0.17
CA ARG A 43 -6.29 -1.98 -0.30
C ARG A 43 -6.44 -1.25 1.04
N ARG A 44 -5.32 -0.78 1.60
CA ARG A 44 -5.35 0.18 2.70
C ARG A 44 -5.49 1.58 2.13
N LEU A 45 -6.51 2.30 2.57
CA LEU A 45 -6.55 3.75 2.44
C LEU A 45 -5.68 4.34 3.55
N ILE A 46 -4.72 5.19 3.16
CA ILE A 46 -3.78 5.77 4.11
C ILE A 46 -4.03 7.28 4.15
N ASN A 47 -4.28 7.80 5.35
CA ASN A 47 -4.45 9.22 5.56
C ASN A 47 -3.09 9.91 5.48
N THR A 48 -2.82 10.60 4.38
CA THR A 48 -1.56 11.31 4.18
C THR A 48 -1.38 12.49 5.14
N LYS A 49 -2.45 13.05 5.72
CA LYS A 49 -2.35 14.10 6.74
C LYS A 49 -1.77 13.58 8.05
N GLU A 50 -2.16 12.38 8.46
CA GLU A 50 -1.64 11.76 9.70
C GLU A 50 -0.18 11.31 9.58
N LEU A 51 0.29 11.06 8.35
CA LEU A 51 1.67 10.67 8.08
C LEU A 51 2.66 11.84 8.07
N LEU A 52 2.18 13.07 7.81
CA LEU A 52 3.04 14.22 7.54
C LEU A 52 3.30 15.12 8.75
N GLY A 53 2.66 14.87 9.91
CA GLY A 53 2.96 15.52 11.19
C GLY A 53 2.70 17.03 11.22
#